data_AF-C6E590-F1
#
_entry.id   AF-C6E590-F1
#
_cell.length_a   1.000
_cell.length_b   1.000
_cell.length_c   1.000
_cell.angle_alpha   90.00
_cell.angle_beta   90.00
_cell.angle_gamma   90.00
#
_symmetry.space_group_name_H-M   'P 1'
#
loop_
_entity.id
_entity.type
_entity.pdbx_description
1 polymer ?
#
loop_
_entity_poly.entity_id
_entity_poly.type
_entity_poly.pdbx_seq_one_letter_code
_entity_poly.pdbx_strand_id
1 'polypeptide(L)'
;MKKFTALLAGSMLLLAAGGASAYTINYNFATPLPVNGGYSSPYSGVQVETFDSAPLWTWSGDYTIRTGSASGLAAAPAYMNPLSTADATKYIAVPYTYSTGTATATRTQAMLGDTFNYFGLWWGSIDGLSGGLGINNVLQFYNAGNLVETITGAQVIDPLKASGSWTSADNNRYVNLLDLPEFDSFSLTSYGRAFEADNIAVGVVPEPSTILLLGGGLAGLAFWRRRKNA
;
A
#
# COMPACT_ATOMS: atom_id res chain seq x y z
N MET A 1 66.75 8.66 -4.96
CA MET A 1 66.34 9.65 -3.93
C MET A 1 65.31 10.59 -4.54
N LYS A 2 64.25 10.91 -3.76
CA LYS A 2 63.12 11.83 -4.04
C LYS A 2 61.95 11.17 -4.81
N LYS A 3 61.08 10.42 -4.12
CA LYS A 3 59.88 10.84 -3.32
C LYS A 3 58.68 11.05 -4.27
N PHE A 4 57.81 10.03 -4.46
CA PHE A 4 56.57 9.82 -3.69
C PHE A 4 55.83 11.12 -3.38
N THR A 5 54.82 11.45 -4.20
CA THR A 5 53.79 12.43 -3.87
C THR A 5 52.43 11.75 -4.00
N ALA A 6 51.68 11.82 -2.93
CA ALA A 6 50.56 10.96 -2.58
C ALA A 6 49.33 11.15 -3.48
N LEU A 7 48.80 10.03 -3.94
CA LEU A 7 47.43 9.89 -4.43
C LEU A 7 46.56 9.61 -3.20
N LEU A 8 46.00 10.64 -2.57
CA LEU A 8 45.04 10.49 -1.46
C LEU A 8 43.95 11.56 -1.56
N ALA A 9 42.94 11.28 -2.37
CA ALA A 9 41.67 11.98 -2.34
C ALA A 9 40.61 11.06 -2.95
N GLY A 10 39.99 10.22 -2.12
CA GLY A 10 38.93 9.35 -2.64
C GLY A 10 38.45 8.29 -1.67
N SER A 11 38.07 8.67 -0.45
CA SER A 11 37.22 7.82 0.41
C SER A 11 36.95 8.52 1.72
N MET A 12 35.81 9.21 1.82
CA MET A 12 35.00 9.38 3.04
C MET A 12 33.80 10.27 2.71
N LEU A 13 32.81 9.65 2.06
CA LEU A 13 31.43 10.14 2.03
C LEU A 13 30.53 8.88 2.10
N LEU A 14 30.68 8.13 3.18
CA LEU A 14 29.59 7.30 3.69
C LEU A 14 28.75 8.22 4.57
N LEU A 15 28.00 9.12 3.92
CA LEU A 15 26.84 9.72 4.54
C LEU A 15 25.92 8.57 4.90
N ALA A 16 25.51 8.52 6.17
CA ALA A 16 24.42 7.68 6.62
C ALA A 16 23.17 8.02 5.81
N ALA A 17 22.96 7.30 4.71
CA ALA A 17 21.65 7.18 4.12
C ALA A 17 20.86 6.33 5.11
N GLY A 18 20.01 6.97 5.93
CA GLY A 18 18.86 6.27 6.48
C GLY A 18 18.17 5.62 5.28
N GLY A 19 17.99 4.30 5.31
CA GLY A 19 17.43 3.56 4.18
C GLY A 19 16.08 4.17 3.84
N ALA A 20 15.99 4.85 2.71
CA ALA A 20 14.69 5.08 2.08
C ALA A 20 14.24 3.70 1.59
N SER A 21 13.36 3.03 2.33
CA SER A 21 12.62 1.91 1.77
C SER A 21 11.76 2.48 0.65
N ALA A 22 12.13 2.20 -0.59
CA ALA A 22 11.33 2.54 -1.74
C ALA A 22 10.33 1.41 -1.94
N TYR A 23 9.09 1.61 -1.49
CA TYR A 23 7.99 0.73 -1.89
C TYR A 23 7.54 1.05 -3.32
N THR A 24 6.96 0.07 -4.00
CA THR A 24 6.43 0.23 -5.35
C THR A 24 4.91 0.18 -5.33
N ILE A 25 4.26 1.13 -6.00
CA ILE A 25 2.80 1.10 -6.24
C ILE A 25 2.51 0.59 -7.66
N ASN A 26 1.59 -0.36 -7.81
CA ASN A 26 1.02 -0.71 -9.11
C ASN A 26 -0.47 -1.09 -9.00
N TYR A 27 -1.15 -1.17 -10.15
CA TYR A 27 -2.60 -1.39 -10.22
C TYR A 27 -3.00 -2.69 -10.91
N ASN A 28 -2.09 -3.67 -10.94
CA ASN A 28 -2.37 -4.98 -11.53
C ASN A 28 -3.36 -5.75 -10.64
N PHE A 29 -4.20 -6.57 -11.26
CA PHE A 29 -5.18 -7.40 -10.56
C PHE A 29 -5.25 -8.80 -11.17
N ALA A 30 -5.72 -9.77 -10.39
CA ALA A 30 -5.90 -11.14 -10.86
C ALA A 30 -6.89 -11.22 -12.03
N THR A 31 -6.65 -12.18 -12.93
CA THR A 31 -7.57 -12.54 -14.01
C THR A 31 -7.81 -14.05 -14.04
N PRO A 32 -9.01 -14.53 -14.43
CA PRO A 32 -10.19 -13.76 -14.79
C PRO A 32 -10.76 -12.95 -13.62
N LEU A 33 -11.47 -11.85 -13.92
CA LEU A 33 -12.15 -11.06 -12.90
C LEU A 33 -13.12 -11.97 -12.12
N PRO A 34 -13.20 -11.86 -10.80
CA PRO A 34 -14.22 -12.59 -10.06
C PRO A 34 -15.61 -12.09 -10.47
N VAL A 35 -16.53 -13.04 -10.68
CA VAL A 35 -17.94 -12.73 -10.88
C VAL A 35 -18.51 -12.32 -9.52
N ASN A 36 -18.87 -11.04 -9.37
CA ASN A 36 -19.48 -10.42 -8.20
C ASN A 36 -18.58 -10.13 -6.97
N GLY A 37 -17.24 -10.17 -7.05
CA GLY A 37 -16.39 -9.90 -5.86
C GLY A 37 -15.11 -9.12 -6.14
N GLY A 38 -15.21 -7.80 -6.27
CA GLY A 38 -14.11 -6.83 -6.44
C GLY A 38 -13.00 -7.17 -7.44
N TYR A 39 -11.90 -6.43 -7.38
CA TYR A 39 -10.61 -6.88 -7.94
C TYR A 39 -9.76 -7.48 -6.81
N SER A 40 -8.84 -8.38 -7.13
CA SER A 40 -8.01 -9.05 -6.12
C SER A 40 -6.54 -9.16 -6.56
N SER A 41 -5.69 -9.60 -5.64
CA SER A 41 -4.24 -9.65 -5.81
C SER A 41 -3.83 -10.54 -6.97
N PRO A 42 -2.94 -10.09 -7.88
CA PRO A 42 -2.39 -10.95 -8.92
C PRO A 42 -1.28 -11.89 -8.41
N TYR A 43 -0.86 -11.75 -7.15
CA TYR A 43 0.28 -12.47 -6.59
C TYR A 43 -0.17 -13.78 -5.93
N SER A 44 0.55 -14.87 -6.20
CA SER A 44 0.29 -16.17 -5.59
C SER A 44 0.80 -16.24 -4.14
N GLY A 45 0.14 -17.04 -3.29
CA GLY A 45 0.58 -17.30 -1.92
C GLY A 45 0.28 -16.19 -0.91
N VAL A 46 -0.48 -15.18 -1.32
CA VAL A 46 -0.98 -14.12 -0.44
C VAL A 46 -2.25 -14.57 0.30
N GLN A 47 -2.48 -14.03 1.49
CA GLN A 47 -3.74 -14.14 2.21
C GLN A 47 -4.68 -13.03 1.74
N VAL A 48 -5.97 -13.31 1.53
CA VAL A 48 -6.95 -12.32 1.04
C VAL A 48 -8.19 -12.30 1.93
N GLU A 49 -8.43 -11.17 2.58
CA GLU A 49 -9.66 -10.87 3.32
C GLU A 49 -10.71 -10.29 2.37
N THR A 50 -11.80 -11.02 2.16
CA THR A 50 -12.93 -10.62 1.30
C THR A 50 -14.16 -10.23 2.12
N PHE A 51 -14.12 -10.36 3.45
CA PHE A 51 -15.22 -10.09 4.39
C PHE A 51 -16.53 -10.88 4.17
N ASP A 52 -16.63 -11.71 3.13
CA ASP A 52 -17.81 -12.53 2.82
C ASP A 52 -18.00 -13.68 3.80
N SER A 53 -16.91 -14.07 4.47
CA SER A 53 -16.86 -15.11 5.50
C SER A 53 -16.37 -14.54 6.84
N ALA A 54 -16.04 -15.42 7.80
CA ALA A 54 -15.45 -14.97 9.05
C ALA A 54 -14.13 -14.24 8.77
N PRO A 55 -13.88 -13.05 9.34
CA PRO A 55 -12.65 -12.31 9.09
C PRO A 55 -11.40 -13.15 9.37
N LEU A 56 -10.43 -13.08 8.47
CA LEU A 56 -9.12 -13.73 8.59
C LEU A 56 -8.29 -13.14 9.72
N TRP A 57 -8.47 -11.84 9.97
CA TRP A 57 -7.69 -11.08 10.94
C TRP A 57 -8.55 -10.54 12.08
N THR A 58 -7.89 -10.19 13.17
CA THR A 58 -8.56 -9.50 14.27
C THR A 58 -8.62 -8.01 13.95
N TRP A 59 -9.83 -7.49 13.84
CA TRP A 59 -10.10 -6.07 13.61
C TRP A 59 -10.54 -5.36 14.90
N SER A 60 -10.12 -4.11 15.05
CA SER A 60 -10.47 -3.26 16.20
C SER A 60 -10.65 -1.81 15.76
N GLY A 61 -11.34 -1.00 16.56
CA GLY A 61 -11.64 0.40 16.23
C GLY A 61 -12.96 0.56 15.49
N ASP A 62 -13.09 1.65 14.74
CA ASP A 62 -14.34 2.07 14.12
C ASP A 62 -14.45 1.57 12.68
N TYR A 63 -15.25 0.54 12.46
CA TYR A 63 -15.55 0.03 11.13
C TYR A 63 -16.92 -0.65 11.07
N THR A 64 -17.40 -0.84 9.85
CA THR A 64 -18.52 -1.72 9.54
C THR A 64 -18.14 -2.64 8.39
N ILE A 65 -18.61 -3.88 8.43
CA ILE A 65 -18.60 -4.77 7.26
C ILE A 65 -20.01 -4.73 6.67
N ARG A 66 -20.13 -4.38 5.39
CA ARG A 66 -21.44 -4.09 4.77
C ARG A 66 -21.47 -4.43 3.30
N THR A 67 -22.68 -4.53 2.74
CA THR A 67 -22.93 -4.63 1.30
C THR A 67 -23.61 -3.36 0.79
N GLY A 68 -23.37 -3.04 -0.49
CA GLY A 68 -23.99 -1.91 -1.18
C GLY A 68 -23.59 -0.51 -0.67
N SER A 69 -24.08 0.51 -1.35
CA SER A 69 -23.80 1.92 -1.04
C SER A 69 -24.94 2.57 -0.25
N ALA A 70 -24.61 3.43 0.71
CA ALA A 70 -25.57 4.27 1.43
C ALA A 70 -25.10 5.73 1.49
N SER A 71 -25.98 6.62 1.03
CA SER A 71 -25.71 8.06 0.97
C SER A 71 -25.29 8.61 2.34
N GLY A 72 -24.21 9.38 2.36
CA GLY A 72 -23.68 10.01 3.57
C GLY A 72 -22.99 9.06 4.55
N LEU A 73 -22.81 7.78 4.19
CA LEU A 73 -22.16 6.78 5.04
C LEU A 73 -20.96 6.14 4.36
N ALA A 74 -21.19 5.41 3.27
CA ALA A 74 -20.16 4.70 2.51
C ALA A 74 -20.69 4.30 1.13
N ALA A 75 -19.80 4.14 0.16
CA ALA A 75 -20.07 3.56 -1.15
C ALA A 75 -19.28 2.25 -1.31
N ALA A 76 -19.94 1.24 -1.88
CA ALA A 76 -19.24 0.03 -2.30
C ALA A 76 -18.24 0.38 -3.41
N PRO A 77 -17.00 -0.15 -3.38
CA PRO A 77 -16.02 0.03 -4.45
C PRO A 77 -16.61 -0.32 -5.82
N ALA A 78 -16.36 0.48 -6.86
CA ALA A 78 -17.03 0.35 -8.16
C ALA A 78 -16.11 -0.20 -9.27
N TYR A 79 -16.61 -1.13 -10.09
CA TYR A 79 -15.88 -1.69 -11.24
C TYR A 79 -15.64 -0.66 -12.36
N MET A 80 -14.66 -0.95 -13.21
CA MET A 80 -14.47 -0.25 -14.48
C MET A 80 -15.57 -0.59 -15.49
N ASN A 81 -15.97 0.45 -16.24
CA ASN A 81 -16.56 0.51 -17.59
C ASN A 81 -16.85 -0.85 -18.29
N PRO A 82 -18.08 -1.07 -18.82
CA PRO A 82 -19.09 -0.04 -19.11
C PRO A 82 -20.06 0.27 -17.99
N LEU A 83 -19.93 -0.34 -16.83
CA LEU A 83 -20.79 0.00 -15.71
C LEU A 83 -19.96 0.18 -14.46
N SER A 84 -20.13 1.36 -13.85
CA SER A 84 -19.86 1.66 -12.44
C SER A 84 -20.74 0.80 -11.54
N THR A 85 -20.72 -0.51 -11.75
CA THR A 85 -21.43 -1.46 -10.92
C THR A 85 -20.66 -1.48 -9.61
N ALA A 86 -21.36 -1.15 -8.54
CA ALA A 86 -20.85 -1.33 -7.20
C ALA A 86 -20.54 -2.80 -6.94
N ASP A 87 -19.50 -3.05 -6.15
CA ASP A 87 -19.26 -4.35 -5.57
C ASP A 87 -20.51 -4.86 -4.86
N ALA A 88 -20.91 -6.08 -5.19
CA ALA A 88 -22.08 -6.74 -4.62
C ALA A 88 -21.74 -7.54 -3.35
N THR A 89 -20.45 -7.80 -3.12
CA THR A 89 -19.95 -8.51 -1.93
C THR A 89 -19.78 -7.58 -0.73
N LYS A 90 -19.39 -8.17 0.40
CA LYS A 90 -19.15 -7.40 1.63
C LYS A 90 -17.80 -6.72 1.55
N TYR A 91 -17.76 -5.47 1.97
CA TYR A 91 -16.54 -4.69 2.08
C TYR A 91 -16.43 -4.06 3.47
N ILE A 92 -15.22 -3.69 3.88
CA ILE A 92 -15.00 -2.90 5.08
C ILE A 92 -15.15 -1.41 4.78
N ALA A 93 -15.89 -0.72 5.63
CA ALA A 93 -16.03 0.72 5.62
C ALA A 93 -15.61 1.32 6.97
N VAL A 94 -14.58 2.15 6.96
CA VAL A 94 -14.27 3.05 8.07
C VAL A 94 -15.16 4.27 7.89
N PRO A 95 -16.11 4.54 8.81
CA PRO A 95 -17.01 5.67 8.68
C PRO A 95 -16.21 6.96 8.76
N TYR A 96 -16.84 8.11 8.51
CA TYR A 96 -16.31 9.40 8.91
C TYR A 96 -17.33 10.07 9.83
N THR A 97 -16.86 10.89 10.76
CA THR A 97 -17.73 11.70 11.62
C THR A 97 -17.54 13.18 11.30
N TYR A 98 -18.62 13.82 10.82
CA TYR A 98 -18.75 15.29 10.90
C TYR A 98 -19.53 15.62 12.16
N SER A 99 -18.81 15.87 13.25
CA SER A 99 -19.37 16.64 14.35
C SER A 99 -18.82 18.06 14.25
N THR A 100 -19.71 19.06 14.30
CA THR A 100 -19.35 20.49 14.45
C THR A 100 -18.48 21.12 13.35
N GLY A 101 -18.54 20.65 12.10
CA GLY A 101 -17.84 21.29 10.97
C GLY A 101 -16.31 21.07 10.93
N THR A 102 -15.78 20.19 11.79
CA THR A 102 -14.41 19.69 11.71
C THR A 102 -14.46 18.19 11.44
N ALA A 103 -13.78 17.71 10.40
CA ALA A 103 -13.68 16.28 10.14
C ALA A 103 -12.84 15.63 11.26
N THR A 104 -13.46 14.79 12.09
CA THR A 104 -12.73 13.99 13.08
C THR A 104 -12.30 12.69 12.43
N ALA A 105 -11.03 12.32 12.65
CA ALA A 105 -10.47 11.08 12.14
C ALA A 105 -11.09 9.87 12.82
N THR A 106 -11.39 8.86 12.03
CA THR A 106 -11.89 7.55 12.45
C THR A 106 -10.95 6.49 11.90
N ARG A 107 -10.72 5.44 12.68
CA ARG A 107 -9.66 4.46 12.38
C ARG A 107 -10.10 3.06 12.77
N THR A 108 -9.76 2.11 11.91
CA THR A 108 -9.76 0.68 12.23
C THR A 108 -8.37 0.10 12.04
N GLN A 109 -8.06 -0.98 12.76
CA GLN A 109 -6.76 -1.66 12.69
C GLN A 109 -6.94 -3.16 12.61
N ALA A 110 -6.18 -3.81 11.73
CA ALA A 110 -6.10 -5.26 11.56
C ALA A 110 -4.77 -5.80 12.10
N MET A 111 -4.84 -6.87 12.91
CA MET A 111 -3.69 -7.65 13.39
C MET A 111 -3.55 -8.95 12.58
N LEU A 112 -2.39 -9.17 11.93
CA LEU A 112 -2.25 -10.18 10.88
C LEU A 112 -1.73 -11.54 11.38
N GLY A 113 -1.10 -11.56 12.56
CA GLY A 113 -0.57 -12.79 13.17
C GLY A 113 0.77 -13.28 12.60
N ASP A 114 1.30 -12.62 11.57
CA ASP A 114 2.62 -12.83 10.97
C ASP A 114 3.14 -11.49 10.41
N THR A 115 4.35 -11.49 9.86
CA THR A 115 5.00 -10.31 9.27
C THR A 115 4.99 -10.38 7.74
N PHE A 116 4.66 -9.27 7.10
CA PHE A 116 4.48 -9.15 5.66
C PHE A 116 5.19 -7.91 5.11
N ASN A 117 5.44 -7.88 3.81
CA ASN A 117 6.02 -6.74 3.09
C ASN A 117 5.29 -6.42 1.77
N TYR A 118 4.17 -7.09 1.53
CA TYR A 118 3.23 -6.80 0.46
C TYR A 118 1.85 -6.51 1.04
N PHE A 119 1.22 -5.47 0.52
CA PHE A 119 -0.16 -5.12 0.81
C PHE A 119 -0.92 -4.85 -0.49
N GLY A 120 -2.09 -5.44 -0.65
CA GLY A 120 -3.02 -5.19 -1.74
C GLY A 120 -4.40 -4.86 -1.21
N LEU A 121 -5.19 -4.08 -1.94
CA LEU A 121 -6.60 -3.86 -1.63
C LEU A 121 -7.38 -3.38 -2.85
N TRP A 122 -8.66 -3.75 -2.91
CA TRP A 122 -9.65 -3.14 -3.78
C TRP A 122 -10.19 -1.89 -3.08
N TRP A 123 -9.67 -0.73 -3.45
CA TRP A 123 -9.94 0.53 -2.78
C TRP A 123 -11.02 1.31 -3.52
N GLY A 124 -12.13 1.59 -2.84
CA GLY A 124 -13.22 2.45 -3.31
C GLY A 124 -13.06 3.92 -2.92
N SER A 125 -13.60 4.81 -3.76
CA SER A 125 -13.68 6.26 -3.52
C SER A 125 -12.40 6.89 -2.94
N ILE A 126 -11.23 6.58 -3.50
CA ILE A 126 -9.93 7.05 -3.01
C ILE A 126 -9.94 8.58 -2.87
N ASP A 127 -9.84 9.07 -1.63
CA ASP A 127 -9.80 10.50 -1.33
C ASP A 127 -8.41 10.98 -0.88
N GLY A 128 -8.08 12.21 -1.29
CA GLY A 128 -6.82 12.87 -1.00
C GLY A 128 -6.97 14.40 -0.93
N LEU A 129 -5.93 15.08 -0.44
CA LEU A 129 -5.94 16.55 -0.24
C LEU A 129 -6.31 17.31 -1.54
N SER A 130 -5.91 16.77 -2.69
CA SER A 130 -6.17 17.34 -4.02
C SER A 130 -7.65 17.28 -4.45
N GLY A 131 -8.51 16.56 -3.72
CA GLY A 131 -9.92 16.34 -4.03
C GLY A 131 -10.85 17.53 -3.84
N GLY A 132 -10.37 18.64 -3.27
CA GLY A 132 -11.13 19.87 -3.06
C GLY A 132 -11.78 20.00 -1.67
N LEU A 133 -11.70 18.95 -0.84
CA LEU A 133 -12.16 18.97 0.56
C LEU A 133 -11.02 19.02 1.59
N GLY A 134 -9.75 18.90 1.18
CA GLY A 134 -8.59 18.99 2.08
C GLY A 134 -8.47 17.82 3.07
N ILE A 135 -9.01 16.66 2.72
CA ILE A 135 -9.10 15.48 3.58
C ILE A 135 -8.51 14.26 2.85
N ASN A 136 -7.88 13.36 3.60
CA ASN A 136 -7.23 12.17 3.05
C ASN A 136 -7.86 10.90 3.59
N ASN A 137 -7.88 9.85 2.80
CA ASN A 137 -7.77 8.50 3.35
C ASN A 137 -6.29 8.17 3.59
N VAL A 138 -6.00 7.46 4.69
CA VAL A 138 -4.62 7.14 5.08
C VAL A 138 -4.50 5.65 5.43
N LEU A 139 -3.52 4.99 4.82
CA LEU A 139 -3.00 3.68 5.20
C LEU A 139 -1.77 3.88 6.10
N GLN A 140 -1.71 3.15 7.20
CA GLN A 140 -0.54 3.14 8.07
C GLN A 140 -0.16 1.70 8.40
N PHE A 141 1.13 1.40 8.33
CA PHE A 141 1.68 0.07 8.56
C PHE A 141 2.52 0.07 9.83
N TYR A 142 2.43 -0.98 10.63
CA TYR A 142 3.10 -1.10 11.90
C TYR A 142 3.83 -2.43 12.03
N ASN A 143 4.91 -2.42 12.81
CA ASN A 143 5.68 -3.61 13.18
C ASN A 143 5.99 -3.56 14.68
N ALA A 144 5.55 -4.57 15.42
CA ALA A 144 5.61 -4.63 16.87
C ALA A 144 5.06 -3.35 17.53
N GLY A 145 4.00 -2.78 16.95
CA GLY A 145 3.36 -1.54 17.39
C GLY A 145 4.06 -0.23 16.95
N ASN A 146 5.21 -0.28 16.28
CA ASN A 146 5.89 0.90 15.76
C ASN A 146 5.39 1.23 14.35
N LEU A 147 5.08 2.50 14.07
CA LEU A 147 4.74 2.96 12.73
C LEU A 147 5.96 2.84 11.81
N VAL A 148 5.85 2.06 10.73
CA VAL A 148 6.94 1.84 9.77
C VAL A 148 6.70 2.54 8.43
N GLU A 149 5.44 2.78 8.06
CA GLU A 149 5.10 3.46 6.81
C GLU A 149 3.72 4.15 6.90
N THR A 150 3.54 5.27 6.18
CA THR A 150 2.28 6.00 6.03
C THR A 150 2.06 6.38 4.56
N ILE A 151 0.93 5.93 4.01
CA ILE A 151 0.57 6.14 2.61
C ILE A 151 -0.81 6.78 2.53
N THR A 152 -0.91 7.90 1.83
CA THR A 152 -2.16 8.64 1.63
C THR A 152 -2.83 8.25 0.31
N GLY A 153 -4.16 8.41 0.22
CA GLY A 153 -4.89 8.22 -1.03
C GLY A 153 -4.37 9.09 -2.18
N ALA A 154 -3.84 10.28 -1.89
CA ALA A 154 -3.18 11.14 -2.87
C ALA A 154 -1.89 10.52 -3.44
N GLN A 155 -1.04 9.92 -2.59
CA GLN A 155 0.17 9.21 -3.05
C GLN A 155 -0.17 7.99 -3.88
N VAL A 156 -1.26 7.29 -3.53
CA VAL A 156 -1.67 6.05 -4.18
C VAL A 156 -2.15 6.23 -5.60
N ILE A 157 -2.77 7.36 -5.93
CA ILE A 157 -3.41 7.57 -7.24
C ILE A 157 -2.62 8.53 -8.15
N ASP A 158 -1.48 9.06 -7.69
CA ASP A 158 -0.64 9.98 -8.47
C ASP A 158 -0.24 9.35 -9.84
N PRO A 159 -0.28 10.11 -10.95
CA PRO A 159 -0.55 11.55 -11.10
C PRO A 159 -2.04 11.94 -11.26
N LEU A 160 -2.97 11.02 -10.97
CA LEU A 160 -4.40 11.29 -11.07
C LEU A 160 -4.91 12.04 -9.84
N LYS A 161 -6.16 12.49 -9.91
CA LYS A 161 -6.82 13.20 -8.82
C LYS A 161 -7.55 12.24 -7.87
N ALA A 162 -7.08 12.15 -6.63
CA ALA A 162 -7.83 11.59 -5.51
C ALA A 162 -9.00 12.52 -5.17
N SER A 163 -10.15 12.29 -5.77
CA SER A 163 -11.36 13.12 -5.65
C SER A 163 -12.41 12.55 -4.70
N GLY A 164 -12.24 11.31 -4.25
CA GLY A 164 -13.26 10.56 -3.52
C GLY A 164 -14.47 10.20 -4.40
N SER A 165 -14.29 10.09 -5.72
CA SER A 165 -15.39 9.78 -6.63
C SER A 165 -15.77 8.30 -6.56
N TRP A 166 -16.93 8.02 -5.97
CA TRP A 166 -17.48 6.67 -5.84
C TRP A 166 -17.96 6.03 -7.15
N THR A 167 -17.95 6.77 -8.26
CA THR A 167 -18.38 6.28 -9.58
C THR A 167 -17.25 6.29 -10.62
N SER A 168 -16.11 6.91 -10.32
CA SER A 168 -14.99 7.01 -11.26
C SER A 168 -14.05 5.83 -11.11
N ALA A 169 -13.73 5.18 -12.22
CA ALA A 169 -12.69 4.16 -12.30
C ALA A 169 -11.31 4.65 -11.84
N ASP A 170 -11.03 5.96 -11.93
CA ASP A 170 -9.75 6.47 -11.44
C ASP A 170 -9.66 6.36 -9.93
N ASN A 171 -10.77 6.54 -9.23
CA ASN A 171 -10.84 6.56 -7.76
C ASN A 171 -11.29 5.22 -7.18
N ASN A 172 -11.51 4.20 -8.00
CA ASN A 172 -11.86 2.85 -7.59
C ASN A 172 -10.86 1.89 -8.24
N ARG A 173 -9.83 1.48 -7.50
CA ARG A 173 -8.66 0.78 -8.04
C ARG A 173 -8.19 -0.34 -7.15
N TYR A 174 -7.70 -1.40 -7.77
CA TYR A 174 -6.92 -2.38 -7.04
C TYR A 174 -5.51 -1.84 -6.92
N VAL A 175 -5.04 -1.69 -5.70
CA VAL A 175 -3.76 -1.05 -5.41
C VAL A 175 -2.87 -2.10 -4.78
N ASN A 176 -1.66 -2.23 -5.31
CA ASN A 176 -0.60 -3.06 -4.74
C ASN A 176 0.51 -2.17 -4.24
N LEU A 177 0.95 -2.43 -3.02
CA LEU A 177 2.11 -1.85 -2.35
C LEU A 177 3.12 -2.99 -2.15
N LEU A 178 4.19 -2.97 -2.91
CA LEU A 178 5.28 -3.95 -2.87
C LEU A 178 6.46 -3.35 -2.13
N ASP A 179 7.32 -4.21 -1.60
CA ASP A 179 8.59 -3.81 -0.98
C ASP A 179 8.39 -2.83 0.19
N LEU A 180 7.27 -2.97 0.91
CA LEU A 180 7.03 -2.21 2.13
C LEU A 180 8.06 -2.63 3.20
N PRO A 181 8.42 -1.74 4.14
CA PRO A 181 8.98 -2.17 5.40
C PRO A 181 8.11 -3.28 6.00
N GLU A 182 8.75 -4.29 6.60
CA GLU A 182 8.05 -5.38 7.27
C GLU A 182 7.00 -4.85 8.25
N PHE A 183 5.78 -5.38 8.20
CA PHE A 183 4.65 -5.00 9.04
C PHE A 183 3.87 -6.23 9.54
N ASP A 184 3.35 -6.17 10.76
CA ASP A 184 2.50 -7.20 11.39
C ASP A 184 1.04 -6.74 11.55
N SER A 185 0.79 -5.46 11.24
CA SER A 185 -0.50 -4.83 11.34
C SER A 185 -0.59 -3.59 10.47
N PHE A 186 -1.81 -3.23 10.11
CA PHE A 186 -2.09 -2.00 9.37
C PHE A 186 -3.38 -1.36 9.88
N SER A 187 -3.51 -0.06 9.62
CA SER A 187 -4.75 0.66 9.88
C SER A 187 -5.25 1.44 8.69
N LEU A 188 -6.57 1.48 8.57
CA LEU A 188 -7.30 2.29 7.61
C LEU A 188 -7.87 3.49 8.39
N THR A 189 -7.51 4.70 7.96
CA THR A 189 -7.97 5.93 8.60
C THR A 189 -8.74 6.78 7.59
N SER A 190 -9.91 7.21 8.01
CA SER A 190 -10.77 8.13 7.28
C SER A 190 -10.71 9.52 7.90
N TYR A 191 -10.55 10.55 7.07
CA TYR A 191 -10.79 11.94 7.42
C TYR A 191 -11.91 12.44 6.51
N GLY A 192 -13.07 12.81 7.06
CA GLY A 192 -14.15 13.49 6.33
C GLY A 192 -14.90 12.70 5.25
N ARG A 193 -14.37 11.59 4.73
CA ARG A 193 -15.09 10.63 3.87
C ARG A 193 -14.65 9.21 4.17
N ALA A 194 -15.58 8.27 4.07
CA ALA A 194 -15.33 6.89 4.47
C ALA A 194 -14.13 6.30 3.75
N PHE A 195 -13.40 5.42 4.43
CA PHE A 195 -12.40 4.57 3.80
C PHE A 195 -13.10 3.26 3.42
N GLU A 196 -13.13 2.91 2.15
CA GLU A 196 -13.87 1.77 1.63
C GLU A 196 -12.89 0.79 0.97
N ALA A 197 -12.83 -0.44 1.48
CA ALA A 197 -11.92 -1.45 0.96
C ALA A 197 -12.52 -2.85 0.95
N ASP A 198 -12.11 -3.64 -0.02
CA ASP A 198 -12.39 -5.07 -0.11
C ASP A 198 -11.15 -5.81 -0.62
N ASN A 199 -11.19 -7.14 -0.64
CA ASN A 199 -10.14 -8.02 -1.15
C ASN A 199 -8.75 -7.60 -0.67
N ILE A 200 -8.62 -7.33 0.64
CA ILE A 200 -7.36 -6.88 1.23
C ILE A 200 -6.41 -8.07 1.25
N ALA A 201 -5.26 -7.92 0.59
CA ALA A 201 -4.27 -8.96 0.45
C ALA A 201 -2.99 -8.63 1.22
N VAL A 202 -2.41 -9.61 1.90
CA VAL A 202 -1.07 -9.49 2.51
C VAL A 202 -0.23 -10.71 2.16
N GLY A 203 1.07 -10.52 2.05
CA GLY A 203 1.98 -11.58 1.67
C GLY A 203 3.44 -11.21 1.83
N VAL A 204 4.30 -12.20 1.60
CA VAL A 204 5.74 -12.01 1.56
C VAL A 204 6.16 -12.04 0.10
N VAL A 205 6.61 -10.90 -0.40
CA VAL A 205 7.25 -10.80 -1.71
C VAL A 205 8.76 -10.75 -1.47
N PRO A 206 9.55 -11.68 -2.04
CA PRO A 206 10.99 -11.66 -1.87
C PRO A 206 11.57 -10.31 -2.32
N GLU A 207 12.48 -9.75 -1.53
CA GLU A 207 13.18 -8.52 -1.92
C GLU A 207 13.79 -8.67 -3.32
N PRO A 208 13.81 -7.59 -4.12
CA PRO A 208 14.38 -7.66 -5.45
C PRO A 208 15.80 -8.24 -5.42
N SER A 209 16.03 -9.34 -6.16
CA SER A 209 17.34 -9.97 -6.29
C SER A 209 18.40 -9.07 -6.92
N THR A 210 18.07 -7.81 -7.21
CA THR A 210 18.97 -6.76 -7.70
C THR A 210 20.09 -6.48 -6.70
N ILE A 211 19.87 -6.59 -5.39
CA ILE A 211 20.95 -6.46 -4.39
C ILE A 211 21.92 -7.64 -4.51
N LEU A 212 21.40 -8.85 -4.65
CA LEU A 212 22.22 -10.05 -4.89
C LEU A 212 22.99 -9.93 -6.22
N LEU A 213 22.34 -9.43 -7.27
CA LEU A 213 22.95 -9.24 -8.58
C LEU A 213 24.01 -8.14 -8.57
N LEU A 214 23.76 -7.02 -7.89
CA LEU A 214 24.73 -5.95 -7.69
C LEU A 214 25.93 -6.46 -6.88
N GLY A 215 25.67 -7.14 -5.76
CA GLY A 215 26.70 -7.74 -4.92
C GLY A 215 27.55 -8.76 -5.69
N GLY A 216 26.89 -9.65 -6.44
CA GLY A 216 27.56 -10.61 -7.32
C GLY A 216 28.38 -9.94 -8.42
N GLY A 217 27.87 -8.88 -9.04
CA GLY A 217 28.58 -8.08 -10.04
C GLY A 217 29.84 -7.41 -9.47
N LEU A 218 29.73 -6.76 -8.31
CA LEU A 218 30.86 -6.13 -7.63
C LEU A 218 31.91 -7.15 -7.19
N ALA A 219 31.48 -8.30 -6.66
CA ALA A 219 32.37 -9.40 -6.30
C ALA A 219 33.12 -9.96 -7.53
N GLY A 220 32.41 -10.12 -8.66
CA GLY A 220 33.00 -10.53 -9.93
C GLY A 220 34.07 -9.55 -10.43
N LEU A 221 33.80 -8.25 -10.37
CA LEU A 221 34.77 -7.20 -10.73
C LEU A 221 36.01 -7.22 -9.82
N ALA A 222 35.82 -7.40 -8.51
CA ALA A 222 36.92 -7.50 -7.54
C ALA A 222 37.81 -8.72 -7.81
N PHE A 223 37.21 -9.87 -8.11
CA PHE A 223 37.93 -11.10 -8.45
C PHE A 223 38.72 -10.95 -9.76
N TRP A 224 38.11 -10.34 -10.78
CA TRP A 224 38.78 -10.09 -12.06
C TRP A 224 39.99 -9.16 -11.92
N ARG A 225 39.87 -8.11 -11.10
CA ARG A 225 40.99 -7.21 -10.80
C ARG A 225 42.14 -7.92 -10.09
N ARG A 226 41.86 -8.83 -9.15
CA ARG A 226 42.90 -9.64 -8.49
C ARG A 226 43.63 -10.55 -9.47
N ARG A 227 42.92 -11.18 -10.42
CA ARG A 227 43.52 -12.02 -11.45
C ARG A 227 44.42 -11.27 -12.42
N LYS A 228 44.15 -10.00 -12.70
CA LYS A 228 45.01 -9.16 -13.56
C LYS A 228 46.31 -8.69 -12.89
N ASN A 229 46.33 -8.66 -11.56
CA ASN A 229 47.46 -8.17 -10.77
C ASN A 229 48.33 -9.30 -10.19
N ALA A 230 47.99 -10.56 -10.48
CA ALA A 230 48.76 -11.76 -10.16
C ALA A 230 49.39 -12.32 -11.44
#